data_AF-A0A842V412-F1
#
_entry.id   AF-A0A842V412-F1
#
_cell.length_a   1.000
_cell.length_b   1.000
_cell.length_c   1.000
_cell.angle_alpha   90.00
_cell.angle_beta   90.00
_cell.angle_gamma   90.00
#
_symmetry.space_group_name_H-M   'P 1'
#
loop_
_entity.id
_entity.type
_entity.pdbx_description
1 polymer ?
#
loop_
_entity_poly.entity_id
_entity_poly.type
_entity_poly.pdbx_seq_one_letter_code
_entity_poly.pdbx_strand_id
1 'polypeptide(L)'
;PSDIINSIKNTLKNLEKRPTIKKSEITKFKELFKVIKSFIKEKNFPKYQECLVHGDAFPSNLVVNKKVKIIDWQNPTIRDPAYDLWNFMSKAANLWDLNNVISEDQKEIFLRTYLEHRKDTKIRERIKIKEPLYLLQLALYSFGRYNDYKTEKIPKEVTKGRENNFKKYKKNSSDCIKELEQLLNLN
;
A
#
# COMPACT_ATOMS: atom_id res chain seq x y z
N PRO A 1 7.40 12.84 -2.74
CA PRO A 1 7.64 11.53 -2.08
C PRO A 1 8.07 11.65 -0.60
N SER A 2 8.45 12.85 -0.14
CA SER A 2 8.86 13.12 1.25
C SER A 2 7.83 12.64 2.28
N ASP A 3 6.54 12.79 2.00
CA ASP A 3 5.41 12.30 2.79
C ASP A 3 5.49 10.77 3.02
N ILE A 4 5.61 9.99 1.95
CA ILE A 4 5.68 8.52 2.02
C ILE A 4 6.95 8.08 2.75
N ILE A 5 8.09 8.71 2.41
CA ILE A 5 9.39 8.43 3.02
C ILE A 5 9.34 8.66 4.54
N ASN A 6 8.73 9.76 4.98
CA ASN A 6 8.58 10.07 6.39
C ASN A 6 7.64 9.09 7.09
N SER A 7 6.52 8.72 6.46
CA SER A 7 5.61 7.68 6.97
C SER A 7 6.32 6.34 7.17
N ILE A 8 7.13 5.90 6.19
CA ILE A 8 7.93 4.66 6.28
C ILE A 8 8.95 4.75 7.42
N LYS A 9 9.71 5.86 7.52
CA LYS A 9 10.67 6.06 8.61
C LYS A 9 10.02 5.97 9.98
N ASN A 10 8.89 6.65 10.15
CA ASN A 10 8.15 6.64 11.41
C ASN A 10 7.63 5.25 11.74
N THR A 11 7.10 4.52 10.76
CA THR A 11 6.63 3.14 10.92
C THR A 11 7.77 2.20 11.33
N LEU A 12 8.92 2.27 10.64
CA LEU A 12 10.12 1.50 11.00
C LEU A 12 10.58 1.79 12.43
N LYS A 13 10.67 3.07 12.80
CA LYS A 13 11.05 3.49 14.16
C LYS A 13 10.07 2.97 15.21
N ASN A 14 8.78 2.99 14.92
CA ASN A 14 7.74 2.51 15.84
C ASN A 14 7.77 0.99 15.99
N LEU A 15 8.01 0.24 14.91
CA LEU A 15 8.13 -1.22 14.98
C LEU A 15 9.40 -1.68 15.68
N GLU A 16 10.53 -1.00 15.47
CA GLU A 16 11.81 -1.31 16.13
C GLU A 16 11.76 -1.16 17.66
N LYS A 17 10.90 -0.27 18.16
CA LYS A 17 10.68 -0.09 19.60
C LYS A 17 9.85 -1.20 20.23
N ARG A 18 9.24 -2.10 19.45
CA ARG A 18 8.37 -3.15 19.99
C ARG A 18 9.23 -4.33 20.44
N PRO A 19 9.23 -4.71 21.74
CA PRO A 19 10.05 -5.81 22.24
C PRO A 19 9.66 -7.17 21.64
N THR A 20 8.44 -7.26 21.08
CA THR A 20 7.88 -8.46 20.47
C THR A 20 8.30 -8.71 19.04
N ILE A 21 9.01 -7.77 18.41
CA ILE A 21 9.50 -7.89 17.03
C ILE A 21 10.99 -8.18 17.06
N LYS A 22 11.42 -9.23 16.36
CA LYS A 22 12.85 -9.54 16.28
C LYS A 22 13.56 -8.50 15.43
N LYS A 23 14.75 -8.09 15.86
CA LYS A 23 15.59 -7.14 15.11
C LYS A 23 15.81 -7.58 13.66
N SER A 24 16.01 -8.87 13.42
CA SER A 24 16.19 -9.44 12.08
C SER A 24 14.99 -9.24 11.15
N GLU A 25 13.76 -9.25 11.68
CA GLU A 25 12.54 -9.01 10.88
C GLU A 25 12.48 -7.55 10.39
N ILE A 26 12.96 -6.60 11.19
CA ILE A 26 13.03 -5.17 10.82
C ILE A 26 14.20 -4.86 9.91
N THR A 27 15.34 -5.56 10.07
CA THR A 27 16.52 -5.38 9.23
C THR A 27 16.17 -5.52 7.75
N LYS A 28 15.39 -6.55 7.37
CA LYS A 28 14.97 -6.74 5.97
C LYS A 28 14.23 -5.51 5.41
N PHE A 29 13.28 -4.95 6.16
CA PHE A 29 12.56 -3.73 5.72
C PHE A 29 13.48 -2.51 5.63
N LYS A 30 14.47 -2.37 6.51
CA LYS A 30 15.45 -1.28 6.47
C LYS A 30 16.37 -1.38 5.25
N GLU A 31 16.79 -2.59 4.91
CA GLU A 31 17.60 -2.87 3.70
C GLU A 31 16.82 -2.54 2.44
N LEU A 32 15.58 -3.04 2.32
CA LEU A 32 14.68 -2.70 1.21
C LEU A 32 14.46 -1.19 1.13
N PHE A 33 14.23 -0.51 2.26
CA PHE A 33 14.08 0.95 2.26
C PHE A 33 15.33 1.68 1.78
N LYS A 34 16.52 1.19 2.11
CA LYS A 34 17.79 1.74 1.60
C LYS A 34 17.89 1.57 0.09
N VAL A 35 17.57 0.39 -0.44
CA VAL A 35 17.56 0.12 -1.89
C VAL A 35 16.56 1.03 -2.60
N ILE A 36 15.32 1.11 -2.10
CA ILE A 36 14.28 1.98 -2.67
C ILE A 36 14.75 3.44 -2.68
N LYS A 37 15.35 3.91 -1.59
CA LYS A 37 15.90 5.28 -1.53
C LYS A 37 16.93 5.55 -2.62
N SER A 38 17.82 4.59 -2.90
CA SER A 38 18.78 4.71 -4.01
C SER A 38 18.05 4.71 -5.35
N PHE A 39 17.11 3.78 -5.57
CA PHE A 39 16.31 3.67 -6.78
C PHE A 39 15.57 4.98 -7.14
N ILE A 40 14.97 5.63 -6.14
CA ILE A 40 14.21 6.87 -6.37
C ILE A 40 15.06 8.13 -6.39
N LYS A 41 16.30 8.10 -5.89
CA LYS A 41 17.16 9.30 -5.75
C LYS A 41 17.41 9.98 -7.10
N GLU A 42 17.54 9.19 -8.15
CA GLU A 42 17.86 9.65 -9.51
C GLU A 42 16.61 9.91 -10.36
N LYS A 43 15.41 9.69 -9.79
CA LYS A 43 14.16 9.86 -10.54
C LYS A 43 13.69 11.30 -10.45
N ASN A 44 13.31 11.86 -11.60
CA ASN A 44 12.55 13.10 -11.64
C ASN A 44 11.11 12.79 -11.22
N PHE A 45 10.60 13.49 -10.21
CA PHE A 45 9.21 13.32 -9.77
C PHE A 45 8.34 14.36 -10.48
N PRO A 46 7.44 13.96 -11.39
CA PRO A 46 6.51 14.90 -11.99
C PRO A 46 5.73 15.66 -10.92
N LYS A 47 5.53 16.95 -11.15
CA LYS A 47 4.64 17.78 -10.32
C LYS A 47 3.22 17.24 -10.40
N TYR A 48 2.46 17.47 -9.33
CA TYR A 48 1.07 17.09 -9.24
C TYR A 48 0.31 18.09 -8.38
N GLN A 49 -0.99 18.20 -8.63
CA GLN A 49 -1.90 18.89 -7.73
C GLN A 49 -2.40 17.90 -6.67
N GLU A 50 -2.18 18.25 -5.41
CA GLU A 50 -2.72 17.49 -4.28
C GLU A 50 -4.24 17.47 -4.30
N CYS A 51 -4.83 16.35 -3.88
CA CYS A 51 -6.25 16.26 -3.62
C CYS A 51 -6.51 15.41 -2.39
N LEU A 52 -7.74 15.44 -1.92
CA LEU A 52 -8.23 14.45 -0.96
C LEU A 52 -8.19 13.08 -1.64
N VAL A 53 -7.42 12.17 -1.04
CA VAL A 53 -7.40 10.75 -1.41
C VAL A 53 -8.05 9.95 -0.28
N HIS A 54 -8.68 8.84 -0.64
CA HIS A 54 -9.34 7.92 0.27
C HIS A 54 -8.36 7.28 1.25
N GLY A 55 -7.17 6.89 0.77
CA GLY A 55 -6.13 6.29 1.60
C GLY A 55 -6.23 4.76 1.73
N ASP A 56 -7.40 4.19 1.42
CA ASP A 56 -7.71 2.77 1.50
C ASP A 56 -8.72 2.36 0.41
N ALA A 57 -8.35 2.52 -0.86
CA ALA A 57 -9.24 2.33 -2.01
C ALA A 57 -9.44 0.84 -2.37
N PHE A 58 -9.62 0.01 -1.35
CA PHE A 58 -9.78 -1.45 -1.47
C PHE A 58 -11.18 -1.80 -1.96
N PRO A 59 -11.38 -2.90 -2.71
CA PRO A 59 -12.67 -3.28 -3.27
C PRO A 59 -13.83 -3.28 -2.27
N SER A 60 -13.60 -3.69 -1.00
CA SER A 60 -14.63 -3.67 0.05
C SER A 60 -15.21 -2.28 0.35
N ASN A 61 -14.47 -1.22 0.01
CA ASN A 61 -14.85 0.17 0.27
C ASN A 61 -15.60 0.81 -0.92
N LEU A 62 -15.86 0.05 -2.00
CA LEU A 62 -16.66 0.46 -3.14
C LEU A 62 -18.04 -0.22 -3.11
N VAL A 63 -19.08 0.57 -2.84
CA VAL A 63 -20.47 0.10 -2.88
C VAL A 63 -21.05 0.36 -4.26
N VAL A 64 -21.31 -0.71 -5.01
CA VAL A 64 -21.83 -0.64 -6.37
C VAL A 64 -23.35 -0.85 -6.37
N ASN A 65 -24.08 0.13 -6.92
CA ASN A 65 -25.48 0.01 -7.31
C ASN A 65 -25.67 0.81 -8.62
N LYS A 66 -26.74 1.61 -8.78
CA LYS A 66 -26.91 2.55 -9.91
C LYS A 66 -25.73 3.50 -10.11
N LYS A 67 -24.96 3.77 -9.05
CA LYS A 67 -23.69 4.51 -9.05
C LYS A 67 -22.72 3.82 -8.10
N VAL A 68 -21.44 4.06 -8.28
CA VAL A 68 -20.40 3.64 -7.33
C VAL A 68 -20.27 4.69 -6.23
N LYS A 69 -20.32 4.27 -4.96
CA LYS A 69 -20.04 5.11 -3.79
C LYS A 69 -18.80 4.57 -3.07
N ILE A 70 -17.94 5.47 -2.63
CA ILE A 70 -16.77 5.13 -1.80
C ILE A 70 -17.13 5.41 -0.33
N ILE A 71 -16.94 4.41 0.52
CA ILE A 71 -17.25 4.44 1.95
C ILE A 71 -15.98 4.22 2.79
N ASP A 72 -16.09 4.36 4.11
CA ASP A 72 -14.98 4.14 5.05
C ASP A 72 -13.80 5.12 4.89
N TRP A 73 -14.12 6.41 5.00
CA TRP A 73 -13.18 7.53 5.00
C TRP A 73 -12.43 7.66 6.35
N GLN A 74 -11.90 6.56 6.88
CA GLN A 74 -11.12 6.56 8.13
C GLN A 74 -9.65 6.97 7.96
N ASN A 75 -9.11 6.86 6.74
CA ASN A 75 -7.72 7.22 6.39
C ASN A 75 -7.55 8.34 5.33
N PRO A 76 -8.42 9.36 5.28
CA PRO A 76 -8.34 10.39 4.24
C PRO A 76 -7.08 11.23 4.42
N THR A 77 -6.41 11.56 3.32
CA THR A 77 -5.21 12.41 3.34
C THR A 77 -5.17 13.34 2.13
N ILE A 78 -4.53 14.51 2.29
CA ILE A 78 -4.23 15.40 1.17
C ILE A 78 -2.86 15.01 0.60
N ARG A 79 -2.83 14.45 -0.61
CA ARG A 79 -1.58 14.00 -1.27
C ARG A 79 -1.76 13.77 -2.78
N ASP A 80 -0.76 13.17 -3.42
CA ASP A 80 -0.81 12.78 -4.83
C ASP A 80 -1.94 11.77 -5.10
N PRO A 81 -2.87 12.04 -6.04
CA PRO A 81 -3.90 11.08 -6.48
C PRO A 81 -3.35 9.74 -6.96
N ALA A 82 -2.09 9.69 -7.39
CA ALA A 82 -1.44 8.44 -7.81
C ALA A 82 -1.54 7.34 -6.76
N TYR A 83 -1.62 7.70 -5.47
CA TYR A 83 -1.73 6.74 -4.38
C TYR A 83 -3.02 5.91 -4.47
N ASP A 84 -4.20 6.54 -4.57
CA ASP A 84 -5.47 5.79 -4.62
C ASP A 84 -5.58 4.94 -5.88
N LEU A 85 -5.09 5.44 -7.02
CA LEU A 85 -5.06 4.68 -8.26
C LEU A 85 -4.17 3.44 -8.13
N TRP A 86 -2.94 3.62 -7.64
CA TRP A 86 -2.05 2.49 -7.37
C TRP A 86 -2.70 1.52 -6.39
N ASN A 87 -3.29 2.03 -5.31
CA ASN A 87 -3.88 1.22 -4.25
C ASN A 87 -5.01 0.35 -4.80
N PHE A 88 -5.98 0.95 -5.50
CA PHE A 88 -7.08 0.24 -6.15
C PHE A 88 -6.61 -0.81 -7.17
N MET A 89 -5.57 -0.49 -7.96
CA MET A 89 -5.05 -1.41 -8.99
C MET A 89 -4.03 -2.42 -8.47
N SER A 90 -3.57 -2.29 -7.22
CA SER A 90 -2.52 -3.14 -6.68
C SER A 90 -3.02 -4.56 -6.46
N LYS A 91 -2.13 -5.53 -6.74
CA LYS A 91 -2.39 -6.94 -6.45
C LYS A 91 -2.72 -7.17 -4.97
N ALA A 92 -2.02 -6.46 -4.10
CA ALA A 92 -2.22 -6.51 -2.65
C ALA A 92 -3.64 -6.12 -2.23
N ALA A 93 -4.18 -5.00 -2.75
CA ALA A 93 -5.55 -4.59 -2.46
C ALA A 93 -6.58 -5.53 -3.10
N ASN A 94 -6.35 -6.00 -4.33
CA ASN A 94 -7.27 -6.92 -4.99
C ASN A 94 -7.39 -8.24 -4.23
N LEU A 95 -6.26 -8.86 -3.86
CA LEU A 95 -6.26 -10.13 -3.14
C LEU A 95 -6.67 -10.00 -1.66
N TRP A 96 -6.86 -8.78 -1.16
CA TRP A 96 -7.45 -8.56 0.15
C TRP A 96 -8.92 -8.97 0.18
N ASP A 97 -9.68 -8.57 -0.85
CA ASP A 97 -11.14 -8.73 -0.93
C ASP A 97 -11.61 -9.69 -2.02
N LEU A 98 -10.80 -9.90 -3.06
CA LEU A 98 -11.15 -10.67 -4.24
C LEU A 98 -10.30 -11.93 -4.34
N ASN A 99 -10.84 -12.93 -5.03
CA ASN A 99 -10.10 -14.16 -5.34
C ASN A 99 -9.14 -13.98 -6.53
N ASN A 100 -9.31 -12.92 -7.32
CA ASN A 100 -8.55 -12.67 -8.54
C ASN A 100 -8.02 -11.23 -8.56
N VAL A 101 -6.91 -11.01 -9.25
CA VAL A 101 -6.35 -9.69 -9.53
C VAL A 101 -7.03 -9.13 -10.78
N ILE A 102 -7.30 -7.83 -10.82
CA ILE A 102 -7.80 -7.19 -12.04
C ILE A 102 -6.76 -7.31 -13.17
N SER A 103 -7.23 -7.57 -14.38
CA SER A 103 -6.38 -7.70 -15.57
C SER A 103 -5.75 -6.37 -15.98
N GLU A 104 -4.67 -6.43 -16.76
CA GLU A 104 -4.04 -5.22 -17.32
C GLU A 104 -5.00 -4.43 -18.21
N ASP A 105 -5.87 -5.10 -18.97
CA ASP A 105 -6.91 -4.43 -19.78
C ASP A 105 -7.90 -3.66 -18.89
N GLN A 106 -8.31 -4.23 -17.76
CA GLN A 106 -9.19 -3.54 -16.81
C GLN A 106 -8.49 -2.35 -16.14
N LYS A 107 -7.20 -2.48 -15.77
CA LYS A 107 -6.40 -1.37 -15.27
C LYS A 107 -6.31 -0.26 -16.30
N GLU A 108 -6.08 -0.61 -17.56
CA GLU A 108 -5.94 0.35 -18.65
C GLU A 108 -7.25 1.09 -18.92
N ILE A 109 -8.39 0.37 -18.96
CA ILE A 109 -9.72 0.99 -19.10
C ILE A 109 -9.96 1.97 -17.96
N PHE A 110 -9.76 1.55 -16.71
CA PHE A 110 -9.98 2.40 -15.53
C PHE A 110 -9.09 3.65 -15.57
N LEU A 111 -7.80 3.45 -15.83
CA LEU A 111 -6.82 4.54 -15.82
C LEU A 111 -7.06 5.53 -16.96
N ARG A 112 -7.42 5.05 -18.16
CA ARG A 112 -7.81 5.91 -19.28
C ARG A 112 -9.03 6.76 -18.92
N THR A 113 -10.10 6.16 -18.41
CA THR A 113 -11.31 6.91 -18.01
C THR A 113 -11.03 7.92 -16.90
N TYR A 114 -10.22 7.56 -15.90
CA TYR A 114 -9.80 8.50 -14.86
C TYR A 114 -9.02 9.69 -15.44
N LEU A 115 -8.12 9.44 -16.39
CA LEU A 115 -7.29 10.44 -17.04
C LEU A 115 -8.08 11.40 -17.94
N GLU A 116 -9.14 10.92 -18.60
CA GLU A 116 -10.06 11.76 -19.37
C GLU A 116 -10.74 12.81 -18.49
N HIS A 117 -11.09 12.45 -17.24
CA HIS A 117 -11.68 13.37 -16.27
C HIS A 117 -10.67 14.29 -15.60
N ARG A 118 -9.52 13.76 -15.17
CA ARG A 118 -8.53 14.53 -14.37
C ARG A 118 -7.59 15.38 -15.23
N LYS A 119 -7.34 14.98 -16.48
CA LYS A 119 -6.39 15.62 -17.40
C LYS A 119 -4.94 15.64 -16.88
N ASP A 120 -4.55 14.67 -16.06
CA ASP A 120 -3.21 14.56 -15.46
C ASP A 120 -2.35 13.51 -16.19
N THR A 121 -1.69 13.92 -17.27
CA THR A 121 -0.92 13.02 -18.15
C THR A 121 0.31 12.38 -17.49
N LYS A 122 0.69 12.80 -16.27
CA LYS A 122 1.89 12.34 -15.57
C LYS A 122 1.60 11.32 -14.48
N ILE A 123 0.34 10.96 -14.23
CA ILE A 123 -0.01 10.06 -13.13
C ILE A 123 0.62 8.66 -13.27
N ARG A 124 0.70 8.12 -14.51
CA ARG A 124 1.32 6.82 -14.80
C ARG A 124 2.79 6.79 -14.39
N GLU A 125 3.51 7.84 -14.75
CA GLU A 125 4.92 8.01 -14.39
C GLU A 125 5.07 8.09 -12.87
N ARG A 126 4.19 8.83 -12.17
CA ARG A 126 4.23 8.92 -10.71
C ARG A 126 3.90 7.60 -10.02
N ILE A 127 2.92 6.83 -10.51
CA ILE A 127 2.63 5.48 -10.01
C ILE A 127 3.88 4.61 -10.14
N LYS A 128 4.47 4.52 -11.33
CA LYS A 128 5.66 3.70 -11.59
C LYS A 128 6.85 4.06 -10.70
N ILE A 129 7.12 5.36 -10.50
CA ILE A 129 8.24 5.81 -9.66
C ILE A 129 7.97 5.54 -8.18
N LYS A 130 6.72 5.70 -7.72
CA LYS A 130 6.36 5.62 -6.29
C LYS A 130 5.94 4.23 -5.84
N GLU A 131 5.60 3.33 -6.75
CA GLU A 131 5.19 1.95 -6.47
C GLU A 131 6.10 1.21 -5.47
N PRO A 132 7.44 1.23 -5.61
CA PRO A 132 8.29 0.61 -4.60
C PRO A 132 8.11 1.19 -3.18
N LEU A 133 7.87 2.50 -3.04
CA LEU A 133 7.57 3.11 -1.74
C LEU A 133 6.19 2.68 -1.22
N TYR A 134 5.20 2.59 -2.11
CA TYR A 134 3.84 2.19 -1.75
C TYR A 134 3.75 0.72 -1.30
N LEU A 135 4.41 -0.18 -2.03
CA LEU A 135 4.56 -1.59 -1.65
C LEU A 135 5.23 -1.74 -0.29
N LEU A 136 6.33 -1.02 -0.04
CA LEU A 136 7.01 -1.06 1.26
C LEU A 136 6.12 -0.52 2.39
N GLN A 137 5.39 0.57 2.15
CA GLN A 137 4.46 1.14 3.14
C GLN A 137 3.37 0.14 3.51
N LEU A 138 2.74 -0.50 2.51
CA LEU A 138 1.69 -1.50 2.73
C LEU A 138 2.23 -2.77 3.40
N ALA A 139 3.44 -3.20 3.02
CA ALA A 139 4.11 -4.34 3.63
C ALA A 139 4.39 -4.12 5.11
N LEU A 140 4.90 -2.94 5.48
CA LEU A 140 5.16 -2.53 6.86
C LEU A 140 3.89 -2.43 7.70
N TYR A 141 2.84 -1.82 7.14
CA TYR A 141 1.53 -1.74 7.79
C TYR A 141 1.00 -3.15 8.09
N SER A 142 0.99 -4.02 7.08
CA SER A 142 0.49 -5.39 7.21
C SER A 142 1.33 -6.20 8.20
N PHE A 143 2.66 -6.06 8.17
CA PHE A 143 3.55 -6.69 9.15
C PHE A 143 3.25 -6.24 10.58
N GLY A 144 3.10 -4.93 10.79
CA GLY A 144 2.77 -4.36 12.09
C GLY A 144 1.43 -4.84 12.64
N ARG A 145 0.39 -4.87 11.80
CA ARG A 145 -0.95 -5.38 12.17
C ARG A 145 -0.93 -6.86 12.52
N TYR A 146 -0.19 -7.67 11.77
CA TYR A 146 -0.04 -9.10 12.09
C TYR A 146 0.72 -9.31 13.40
N ASN A 147 1.75 -8.50 13.69
CA ASN A 147 2.45 -8.58 14.95
C ASN A 147 1.56 -8.14 16.13
N ASP A 148 0.78 -7.07 15.98
CA ASP A 148 -0.22 -6.65 16.99
C ASP A 148 -1.19 -7.78 17.32
N TYR A 149 -1.64 -8.54 16.32
CA TYR A 149 -2.46 -9.74 16.50
C TYR A 149 -1.71 -10.86 17.24
N LYS A 150 -0.52 -11.25 16.77
CA LYS A 150 0.26 -12.37 17.33
C LYS A 150 0.63 -12.14 18.81
N THR A 151 0.75 -10.88 19.20
CA THR A 151 1.25 -10.46 20.53
C THR A 151 0.14 -10.11 21.49
N GLU A 152 -1.11 -10.43 21.14
CA GLU A 152 -2.32 -10.16 21.93
C GLU A 152 -2.51 -8.67 22.30
N LYS A 153 -1.86 -7.76 21.56
CA LYS A 153 -2.12 -6.32 21.68
C LYS A 153 -3.52 -5.96 21.19
N ILE A 154 -4.08 -6.78 20.30
CA ILE A 154 -5.48 -6.69 19.88
C ILE A 154 -6.28 -7.61 20.82
N PRO A 155 -7.31 -7.10 21.53
CA PRO A 155 -8.12 -7.91 22.44
C PRO A 155 -8.71 -9.16 21.77
N LYS A 156 -8.80 -10.27 22.52
CA LYS A 156 -9.28 -11.55 21.99
C LYS A 156 -10.72 -11.47 21.49
N GLU A 157 -11.54 -10.63 22.11
CA GLU A 157 -12.92 -10.36 21.75
C GLU A 157 -13.02 -9.74 20.34
N VAL A 158 -12.03 -8.93 19.95
CA VAL A 158 -11.95 -8.32 18.62
C VAL A 158 -11.44 -9.31 17.57
N THR A 159 -10.59 -10.25 17.96
CA THR A 159 -9.96 -11.19 17.05
C THR A 159 -10.77 -12.47 16.83
N LYS A 160 -11.65 -12.82 17.78
CA LYS A 160 -12.54 -13.99 17.72
C LYS A 160 -13.41 -13.96 16.46
N GLY A 161 -13.28 -14.99 15.63
CA GLY A 161 -14.00 -15.10 14.35
C GLY A 161 -13.43 -14.25 13.22
N ARG A 162 -12.29 -13.57 13.43
CA ARG A 162 -11.59 -12.72 12.45
C ARG A 162 -10.13 -13.15 12.27
N GLU A 163 -9.73 -14.32 12.77
CA GLU A 163 -8.37 -14.83 12.74
C GLU A 163 -7.83 -14.93 11.31
N ASN A 164 -8.70 -15.30 10.36
CA ASN A 164 -8.34 -15.34 8.94
C ASN A 164 -8.02 -13.95 8.38
N ASN A 165 -8.71 -12.90 8.82
CA ASN A 165 -8.39 -11.51 8.42
C ASN A 165 -7.00 -11.12 8.92
N PHE A 166 -6.62 -11.54 10.13
CA PHE A 166 -5.27 -11.28 10.63
C PHE A 166 -4.20 -12.09 9.92
N LYS A 167 -4.48 -13.35 9.56
CA LYS A 167 -3.56 -14.15 8.72
C LYS A 167 -3.37 -13.54 7.33
N LYS A 168 -4.39 -12.87 6.75
CA LYS A 168 -4.25 -12.13 5.49
C LYS A 168 -3.17 -11.05 5.58
N TYR A 169 -3.03 -10.33 6.70
CA TYR A 169 -1.96 -9.34 6.86
C TYR A 169 -0.55 -9.96 6.73
N LYS A 170 -0.31 -11.14 7.29
CA LYS A 170 0.99 -11.84 7.12
C LYS A 170 1.28 -12.14 5.65
N LYS A 171 0.28 -12.69 4.96
CA LYS A 171 0.39 -13.02 3.53
C LYS A 171 0.60 -11.75 2.70
N ASN A 172 -0.21 -10.72 2.93
CA ASN A 172 -0.13 -9.44 2.22
C ASN A 172 1.24 -8.78 2.38
N SER A 173 1.80 -8.77 3.60
CA SER A 173 3.16 -8.26 3.84
C SER A 173 4.21 -9.03 3.02
N SER A 174 4.11 -10.35 3.00
CA SER A 174 5.04 -11.22 2.27
C SER A 174 4.92 -11.05 0.75
N ASP A 175 3.69 -10.91 0.25
CA ASP A 175 3.42 -10.73 -1.19
C ASP A 175 3.92 -9.36 -1.67
N CYS A 176 3.69 -8.29 -0.91
CA CYS A 176 4.24 -6.97 -1.22
C CYS A 176 5.77 -6.96 -1.26
N ILE A 177 6.43 -7.69 -0.35
CA ILE A 177 7.90 -7.82 -0.35
C ILE A 177 8.39 -8.54 -1.61
N LYS A 178 7.74 -9.66 -2.00
CA LYS A 178 8.11 -10.39 -3.22
C LYS A 178 7.94 -9.55 -4.47
N GLU A 179 6.83 -8.83 -4.56
CA GLU A 179 6.55 -7.93 -5.69
C GLU A 179 7.57 -6.78 -5.75
N LEU A 180 7.96 -6.24 -4.59
CA LEU A 180 9.00 -5.23 -4.49
C LEU A 180 10.38 -5.76 -4.89
N GLU A 181 10.75 -6.97 -4.46
CA GLU A 181 12.00 -7.64 -4.83
C GLU A 181 12.06 -7.86 -6.35
N GLN A 182 10.96 -8.33 -6.97
CA GLN A 182 10.83 -8.46 -8.43
C GLN A 182 10.98 -7.11 -9.14
N LEU A 183 10.28 -6.07 -8.67
CA LEU A 183 10.33 -4.73 -9.27
C LEU A 183 11.74 -4.13 -9.24
N LEU A 184 12.50 -4.43 -8.18
CA LEU A 184 13.86 -3.92 -7.98
C LEU A 184 14.95 -4.88 -8.50
N ASN A 185 14.59 -6.00 -9.11
CA ASN A 185 15.50 -7.06 -9.54
C ASN A 185 16.43 -7.56 -8.42
N LEU A 186 15.87 -7.76 -7.23
CA LEU A 186 16.57 -8.35 -6.08
C LEU A 186 16.30 -9.86 -6.07
N ASN A 187 17.36 -10.67 -6.15
CA ASN A 187 17.30 -12.13 -6.06
C ASN A 187 17.34 -12.61 -4.62
#